data_AF-A0A815CX50-F1
#
_entry.id   AF-A0A815CX50-F1
#
_cell.length_a   1.000
_cell.length_b   1.000
_cell.length_c   1.000
_cell.angle_alpha   90.00
_cell.angle_beta   90.00
_cell.angle_gamma   90.00
#
_symmetry.space_group_name_H-M   'P 1'
#
loop_
_entity.id
_entity.type
_entity.pdbx_description
1 polymer ?
#
loop_
_entity_poly.entity_id
_entity_poly.type
_entity_poly.pdbx_seq_one_letter_code
_entity_poly.pdbx_strand_id
1 'polypeptide(L)'
;MAWLKHAGNARLEMIRGESMVDYFEPEQSMLEQQSINTASVSENEMSFDNEEDEFCFNDIIRDKSRNEKAKAFLHLLKQCNNGKIICDQKVVYGDILCFKV
;
A
#
# COMPACT_ATOMS: atom_id res chain seq x y z
N MET A 1 27.49 -6.73 -37.94
CA MET A 1 27.48 -8.05 -38.61
C MET A 1 27.55 -9.12 -37.52
N ALA A 2 26.40 -9.59 -37.03
CA ALA A 2 26.30 -10.65 -36.04
C ALA A 2 25.79 -11.90 -36.76
N TRP A 3 26.50 -13.02 -36.63
CA TRP A 3 26.11 -14.30 -37.20
C TRP A 3 25.42 -15.14 -36.12
N LEU A 4 24.19 -15.60 -36.42
CA LEU A 4 23.41 -16.53 -35.59
C LEU A 4 23.92 -17.96 -35.83
N LYS A 5 24.26 -18.69 -34.76
CA LYS A 5 24.36 -20.15 -34.80
C LYS A 5 23.18 -20.74 -34.02
N HIS A 6 22.29 -21.44 -34.72
CA HIS A 6 21.29 -22.29 -34.11
C HIS A 6 21.99 -23.47 -33.42
N ALA A 7 21.89 -23.54 -32.10
CA ALA A 7 22.10 -24.74 -31.32
C ALA A 7 20.76 -25.11 -30.66
N GLY A 8 20.39 -26.39 -30.77
CA GLY A 8 19.08 -26.92 -30.40
C GLY A 8 18.74 -26.79 -28.92
N ASN A 9 17.48 -27.13 -28.61
CA ASN A 9 16.86 -27.21 -27.29
C ASN A 9 17.85 -27.43 -26.14
N ALA A 10 18.32 -26.35 -25.56
CA ALA A 10 18.98 -26.30 -24.27
C ALA A 10 18.25 -25.23 -23.47
N ARG A 11 17.50 -25.67 -22.47
CA ARG A 11 16.93 -24.84 -21.42
C ARG A 11 18.08 -24.01 -20.84
N LEU A 12 18.08 -22.70 -21.11
CA LEU A 12 19.05 -21.77 -20.57
C LEU A 12 18.79 -21.62 -19.06
N GLU A 13 19.52 -22.38 -18.25
CA GLU A 13 19.63 -22.12 -16.82
C GLU A 13 20.75 -21.11 -16.62
N MET A 14 20.44 -19.98 -15.97
CA MET A 14 21.46 -19.03 -15.51
C MET A 14 22.27 -19.69 -14.39
N ILE A 15 23.50 -20.08 -14.69
CA ILE A 15 24.50 -20.37 -13.66
C ILE A 15 25.09 -19.03 -13.26
N ARG A 16 24.67 -18.51 -12.10
CA ARG A 16 25.23 -17.30 -11.51
C ARG A 16 26.67 -17.61 -11.09
N GLY A 17 27.65 -16.96 -11.73
CA GLY A 17 29.05 -17.08 -11.36
C GLY A 17 29.26 -16.67 -9.91
N GLU A 18 30.17 -17.35 -9.22
CA GLU A 18 30.58 -17.03 -7.85
C GLU A 18 31.18 -15.61 -7.83
N SER A 19 30.45 -14.68 -7.23
CA SER A 19 30.94 -13.34 -6.95
C SER A 19 31.87 -13.43 -5.75
N MET A 20 33.16 -13.12 -5.90
CA MET A 20 34.06 -12.85 -4.79
C MET A 20 33.64 -11.54 -4.12
N VAL A 21 32.63 -11.63 -3.26
CA VAL A 21 32.29 -10.60 -2.27
C VAL A 21 32.51 -11.23 -0.91
N ASP A 22 33.38 -10.61 -0.14
CA ASP A 22 33.73 -11.04 1.22
C ASP A 22 32.47 -11.33 2.03
N TYR A 23 32.45 -12.51 2.63
CA TYR A 23 31.38 -13.01 3.47
C TYR A 23 31.29 -12.16 4.74
N PHE A 24 30.52 -11.06 4.68
CA PHE A 24 29.95 -10.47 5.87
C PHE A 24 28.71 -11.29 6.22
N GLU A 25 28.80 -12.06 7.30
CA GLU A 25 27.62 -12.69 7.90
C GLU A 25 26.56 -11.61 8.17
N PRO A 26 25.37 -11.69 7.58
CA PRO A 26 24.24 -10.97 8.13
C PRO A 26 23.80 -11.77 9.35
N GLU A 27 24.12 -11.28 10.54
CA GLU A 27 23.46 -11.73 11.76
C GLU A 27 21.95 -11.77 11.50
N GLN A 28 21.37 -12.96 11.64
CA GLN A 28 19.94 -13.19 11.58
C GLN A 28 19.23 -12.49 12.75
N SER A 29 19.05 -11.18 12.64
CA SER A 29 18.02 -10.38 13.31
C SER A 29 18.30 -8.97 12.81
N MET A 30 17.52 -8.32 11.98
CA MET A 30 16.15 -7.93 12.24
C MET A 30 15.54 -7.53 10.90
N LEU A 31 15.14 -8.50 10.08
CA LEU A 31 13.94 -8.28 9.28
C LEU A 31 12.78 -8.36 10.27
N GLU A 32 12.64 -7.30 11.06
CA GLU A 32 11.31 -6.90 11.47
C GLU A 32 10.60 -6.62 10.15
N GLN A 33 9.91 -7.65 9.64
CA GLN A 33 8.56 -7.44 9.18
C GLN A 33 7.96 -6.52 10.23
N GLN A 34 7.91 -5.22 9.93
CA GLN A 34 7.01 -4.33 10.62
C GLN A 34 5.65 -4.92 10.33
N SER A 35 5.26 -5.91 11.14
CA SER A 35 3.90 -6.11 11.55
C SER A 35 3.47 -4.70 11.92
N ILE A 36 2.78 -4.06 10.99
CA ILE A 36 2.07 -2.83 11.28
C ILE A 36 1.18 -3.26 12.43
N ASN A 37 1.60 -2.87 13.63
CA ASN A 37 0.95 -3.25 14.86
C ASN A 37 -0.35 -2.43 14.84
N THR A 38 -1.37 -2.94 14.14
CA THR A 38 -2.70 -2.34 14.06
C THR A 38 -3.44 -2.44 15.40
N ALA A 39 -2.77 -2.95 16.43
CA ALA A 39 -3.35 -3.29 17.73
C ALA A 39 -3.37 -2.13 18.75
N SER A 40 -3.00 -0.90 18.38
CA SER A 40 -3.17 0.25 19.29
C SER A 40 -3.35 1.59 18.60
N VAL A 41 -4.00 1.62 17.43
CA VAL A 41 -4.76 2.82 17.06
C VAL A 41 -5.95 2.81 18.00
N SER A 42 -5.90 3.64 19.05
CA SER A 42 -7.05 4.00 19.89
C SER A 42 -8.30 4.01 19.02
N GLU A 43 -9.24 3.09 19.28
CA GLU A 43 -10.41 2.80 18.43
C GLU A 43 -11.42 3.96 18.36
N ASN A 44 -11.05 5.18 18.75
CA ASN A 44 -11.99 6.20 19.18
C ASN A 44 -11.99 7.54 18.42
N GLU A 45 -11.31 7.71 17.28
CA GLU A 45 -11.10 9.09 16.77
C GLU A 45 -11.55 9.41 15.34
N MET A 46 -12.16 8.50 14.57
CA MET A 46 -12.76 8.91 13.30
C MET A 46 -13.89 7.94 12.90
N SER A 47 -15.12 8.45 12.78
CA SER A 47 -16.24 7.71 12.19
C SER A 47 -16.84 8.53 11.05
N PHE A 48 -17.34 7.85 10.02
CA PHE A 48 -18.12 8.45 8.94
C PHE A 48 -19.63 8.26 9.14
N ASP A 49 -20.08 7.68 10.26
CA ASP A 49 -21.48 7.31 10.47
C ASP A 49 -22.42 8.52 10.39
N ASN A 50 -21.95 9.71 10.80
CA ASN A 50 -22.73 10.95 10.80
C ASN A 50 -22.74 11.70 9.45
N GLU A 51 -21.94 11.27 8.46
CA GLU A 51 -21.91 11.89 7.14
C GLU A 51 -23.16 11.56 6.33
N GLU A 52 -23.39 12.28 5.23
CA GLU A 52 -24.43 11.91 4.26
C GLU A 52 -24.10 10.56 3.57
N ASP A 53 -25.07 9.96 2.89
CA ASP A 53 -24.87 8.69 2.15
C ASP A 53 -23.83 8.83 1.03
N GLU A 54 -23.70 10.04 0.47
CA GLU A 54 -22.65 10.43 -0.47
C GLU A 54 -21.90 11.62 0.10
N PHE A 55 -20.57 11.56 0.14
CA PHE A 55 -19.75 12.65 0.67
C PHE A 55 -18.38 12.74 -0.01
N CYS A 56 -17.78 13.93 0.00
CA CYS A 56 -16.41 14.14 -0.44
C CYS A 56 -15.44 13.99 0.73
N PHE A 57 -14.51 13.03 0.65
CA PHE A 57 -13.52 12.82 1.72
C PHE A 57 -12.64 14.05 1.95
N ASN A 58 -12.28 14.77 0.87
CA ASN A 58 -11.40 15.93 0.93
C ASN A 58 -12.00 17.06 1.78
N ASP A 59 -13.33 17.19 1.81
CA ASP A 59 -14.02 18.19 2.62
C ASP A 59 -13.96 17.85 4.11
N ILE A 60 -14.13 16.57 4.46
CA ILE A 60 -14.05 16.06 5.84
C ILE A 60 -12.66 16.29 6.46
N ILE A 61 -11.62 16.25 5.64
CA ILE A 61 -10.24 16.35 6.11
C ILE A 61 -9.62 17.73 5.88
N ARG A 62 -10.32 18.68 5.25
CA ARG A 62 -9.76 19.97 4.79
C ARG A 62 -8.97 20.68 5.89
N ASP A 63 -9.60 20.85 7.04
CA ASP A 63 -9.09 21.63 8.18
C ASP A 63 -8.28 20.78 9.19
N LYS A 64 -8.01 19.51 8.87
CA LYS A 64 -7.27 18.59 9.74
C LYS A 64 -5.76 18.71 9.54
N SER A 65 -5.00 18.42 10.60
CA SER A 65 -3.54 18.33 10.52
C SER A 65 -3.09 17.19 9.61
N ARG A 66 -1.82 17.23 9.16
CA ARG A 66 -1.25 16.18 8.29
C ARG A 66 -1.36 14.78 8.90
N ASN A 67 -1.17 14.65 10.21
CA ASN A 67 -1.25 13.37 10.91
C ASN A 67 -2.70 12.85 10.93
N GLU A 68 -3.65 13.72 11.27
CA GLU A 68 -5.08 13.38 11.26
C GLU A 68 -5.58 13.03 9.85
N LYS A 69 -5.10 13.71 8.81
CA LYS A 69 -5.38 13.38 7.40
C LYS A 69 -4.95 11.94 7.07
N ALA A 70 -3.75 11.55 7.49
CA ALA A 70 -3.24 10.20 7.26
C ALA A 70 -4.05 9.15 8.03
N LYS A 71 -4.37 9.41 9.30
CA LYS A 71 -5.25 8.53 10.10
C LYS A 71 -6.64 8.39 9.48
N ALA A 72 -7.24 9.49 9.04
CA ALA A 72 -8.54 9.51 8.37
C ALA A 72 -8.53 8.65 7.10
N PHE A 73 -7.46 8.74 6.32
CA PHE A 73 -7.32 8.00 5.08
C PHE A 73 -7.17 6.50 5.35
N LEU A 74 -6.36 6.11 6.34
CA LEU A 74 -6.26 4.72 6.78
C LEU A 74 -7.61 4.18 7.27
N HIS A 75 -8.38 5.01 7.99
CA HIS A 75 -9.71 4.65 8.42
C HIS A 75 -10.67 4.45 7.24
N LEU A 76 -10.66 5.35 6.24
CA LEU A 76 -11.42 5.21 5.00
C LEU A 76 -11.11 3.88 4.30
N LEU A 77 -9.83 3.55 4.13
CA LEU A 77 -9.41 2.28 3.53
C LEU A 77 -9.93 1.06 4.31
N LYS A 78 -9.93 1.11 5.65
CA LYS A 78 -10.49 0.05 6.48
C LYS A 78 -11.99 -0.14 6.24
N GLN A 79 -12.75 0.96 6.12
CA GLN A 79 -14.19 0.89 5.84
C GLN A 79 -14.47 0.37 4.43
N CYS A 80 -13.65 0.73 3.44
CA CYS A 80 -13.72 0.19 2.08
C CYS A 80 -13.46 -1.32 2.06
N ASN A 81 -12.41 -1.77 2.76
CA ASN A 81 -12.07 -3.19 2.86
C ASN A 81 -13.17 -4.01 3.55
N ASN A 82 -13.93 -3.40 4.46
CA ASN A 82 -15.08 -4.01 5.11
C ASN A 82 -16.37 -3.95 4.27
N GLY A 83 -16.32 -3.37 3.07
CA GLY A 83 -17.47 -3.24 2.18
C GLY A 83 -18.54 -2.23 2.65
N LYS A 84 -18.20 -1.35 3.60
CA LYS A 84 -19.13 -0.34 4.13
C LYS A 84 -19.16 0.96 3.34
N ILE A 85 -18.09 1.22 2.59
CA ILE A 85 -17.93 2.44 1.78
C ILE A 85 -17.35 2.03 0.43
N ILE A 86 -17.87 2.62 -0.65
CA ILE A 86 -17.30 2.57 -1.99
C ILE A 86 -16.71 3.94 -2.29
N CYS A 87 -15.53 3.97 -2.89
CA CYS A 87 -14.87 5.22 -3.29
C CYS A 87 -14.73 5.33 -4.81
N ASP A 88 -14.91 6.54 -5.34
CA ASP A 88 -14.60 6.91 -6.73
C ASP A 88 -13.60 8.07 -6.75
N GLN A 89 -12.54 7.94 -7.56
CA GLN A 89 -11.55 8.99 -7.80
C GLN A 89 -11.24 9.04 -9.31
N LYS A 90 -11.66 10.11 -9.96
CA LYS A 90 -11.53 10.27 -11.42
C LYS A 90 -10.16 10.79 -11.87
N VAL A 91 -9.48 11.55 -11.01
CA VAL A 91 -8.20 12.20 -11.30
C VAL A 91 -7.20 11.83 -10.21
N VAL A 92 -5.97 11.49 -10.60
CA VAL A 92 -4.90 11.20 -9.64
C VAL A 92 -4.67 12.42 -8.75
N TYR A 93 -4.70 12.23 -7.43
CA TYR A 93 -4.66 13.30 -6.41
C TYR A 93 -5.84 14.28 -6.44
N GLY A 94 -6.91 13.96 -7.18
CA GLY A 94 -8.17 14.68 -7.15
C GLY A 94 -9.03 14.28 -5.96
N ASP A 95 -10.24 14.84 -5.93
CA ASP A 95 -11.21 14.54 -4.89
C ASP A 95 -11.63 13.07 -4.89
N ILE A 96 -11.86 12.56 -3.69
CA ILE A 96 -12.32 11.20 -3.44
C ILE A 96 -13.78 11.28 -3.01
N LEU A 97 -14.67 10.81 -3.89
CA LEU A 97 -16.10 10.68 -3.60
C LEU A 97 -16.34 9.35 -2.90
N CYS A 98 -17.11 9.36 -1.83
CA CYS A 98 -17.41 8.22 -0.99
C CYS A 98 -18.91 7.97 -0.96
N PHE A 99 -19.31 6.70 -1.05
CA PHE A 99 -20.70 6.25 -1.02
C PHE A 99 -20.85 5.19 0.08
N LYS A 100 -21.77 5.39 1.02
CA LYS A 100 -22.10 4.39 2.04
C LYS A 100 -22.92 3.24 1.44
N VAL A 101 -22.70 2.02 1.94
CA VAL A 101 -23.35 0.78 1.50
C VAL A 101 -24.16 0.17 2.64
#